data_AF-A0A800CXB4-F1
#
_entry.id   AF-A0A800CXB4-F1
#
_cell.length_a   1.000
_cell.length_b   1.000
_cell.length_c   1.000
_cell.angle_alpha   90.00
_cell.angle_beta   90.00
_cell.angle_gamma   90.00
#
_symmetry.space_group_name_H-M   'P 1'
#
loop_
_entity.id
_entity.type
_entity.pdbx_description
1 polymer ?
#
loop_
_entity_poly.entity_id
_entity_poly.type
_entity_poly.pdbx_seq_one_letter_code
_entity_poly.pdbx_strand_id
1 'polypeptide(L)'
;MESEHVEITWLKLVPVEKLHFPIGTIPSTVWMMLQTFFRKRTPIKAIDPVVFQKWDLIILAGPTWSYNPSGPVLSLLDRDGKKIFTDQNVLPFISCRGYWRMHFWGLRSLLKKCGAKLVVSPIVFSHPTPEPWRTIGVFLKLAGKTPEAGTSWFRKVYPKYGHSRQQGETALLLGRKFGRDFISGRELADFQFETPIVTSAE
;
A
#
# COMPACT_ATOMS: atom_id res chain seq x y z
N MET A 1 -18.89 -4.87 11.79
CA MET A 1 -17.61 -5.61 11.80
C MET A 1 -17.18 -5.85 13.24
N GLU A 2 -17.11 -4.84 14.11
CA GLU A 2 -17.03 -5.08 15.58
C GLU A 2 -18.27 -5.81 16.12
N SER A 3 -19.39 -5.71 15.42
CA SER A 3 -20.67 -6.36 15.72
C SER A 3 -20.74 -7.88 15.43
N GLU A 4 -19.63 -8.53 15.04
CA GLU A 4 -19.63 -9.95 14.60
C GLU A 4 -18.42 -10.73 15.15
N HIS A 5 -18.17 -10.68 16.46
CA HIS A 5 -17.11 -11.49 17.14
C HIS A 5 -15.67 -11.35 16.57
N VAL A 6 -15.36 -10.28 15.82
CA VAL A 6 -14.03 -10.01 15.28
C VAL A 6 -13.39 -8.83 16.00
N GLU A 7 -12.20 -9.05 16.56
CA GLU A 7 -11.34 -7.99 17.08
C GLU A 7 -10.52 -7.37 15.95
N ILE A 8 -10.59 -6.04 15.81
CA ILE A 8 -9.81 -5.31 14.80
C ILE A 8 -8.94 -4.28 15.50
N THR A 9 -7.63 -4.44 15.37
CA THR A 9 -6.65 -3.46 15.85
C THR A 9 -5.98 -2.73 14.70
N TRP A 10 -6.04 -1.40 14.74
CA TRP A 10 -5.44 -0.53 13.71
C TRP A 10 -4.09 0.00 14.17
N LEU A 11 -3.02 -0.40 13.47
CA LEU A 11 -1.70 0.20 13.63
C LEU A 11 -1.38 1.14 12.48
N LYS A 12 -1.28 2.44 12.78
CA LYS A 12 -0.76 3.42 11.83
C LYS A 12 0.73 3.61 12.02
N LEU A 13 1.51 3.36 10.97
CA LEU A 13 2.94 3.69 10.95
C LEU A 13 3.13 5.20 10.85
N VAL A 14 3.75 5.78 11.87
CA VAL A 14 4.03 7.23 11.93
C VAL A 14 5.53 7.45 11.81
N PRO A 15 6.02 8.09 10.74
CA PRO A 15 7.41 8.52 10.63
C PRO A 15 7.84 9.39 11.83
N VAL A 16 9.08 9.26 12.27
CA VAL A 16 9.68 10.13 13.30
C VAL A 16 9.73 11.57 12.78
N GLU A 17 10.27 11.74 11.58
CA GLU A 17 10.27 13.01 10.85
C GLU A 17 9.04 13.10 9.96
N LYS A 18 8.34 14.23 10.01
CA LYS A 18 7.16 14.46 9.17
C LYS A 18 7.57 14.45 7.69
N LEU A 19 7.03 13.50 6.94
CA LEU A 19 7.12 13.50 5.49
C LEU A 19 6.23 14.62 4.95
N HIS A 20 6.83 15.62 4.32
CA HIS A 20 6.08 16.70 3.67
C HIS A 20 5.56 16.23 2.31
N PHE A 21 4.26 16.40 2.11
CA PHE A 21 3.62 16.19 0.82
C PHE A 21 2.75 17.42 0.49
N PRO A 22 2.94 18.05 -0.68
CA PRO A 22 3.99 17.80 -1.66
C PRO A 22 5.39 18.16 -1.14
N ILE A 23 6.44 17.71 -1.82
CA ILE A 23 7.84 18.00 -1.44
C ILE A 23 8.19 19.45 -1.83
N GLY A 24 7.51 19.98 -2.85
CA GLY A 24 7.49 21.41 -3.16
C GLY A 24 8.44 21.85 -4.26
N THR A 25 9.45 21.04 -4.63
CA THR A 25 10.36 21.37 -5.74
C THR A 25 10.71 20.15 -6.60
N ILE A 26 11.10 20.41 -7.85
CA ILE A 26 11.55 19.38 -8.80
C ILE A 26 12.83 18.68 -8.31
N PRO A 27 13.91 19.38 -7.88
CA PRO A 27 15.12 18.73 -7.40
C PRO A 27 14.86 17.81 -6.20
N SER A 28 14.06 18.26 -5.24
CA SER A 28 13.71 17.46 -4.06
C SER A 28 12.84 16.25 -4.44
N THR A 29 12.01 16.37 -5.48
CA THR A 29 11.24 15.23 -6.04
C THR A 29 12.15 14.18 -6.65
N VAL A 30 13.10 14.60 -7.50
CA VAL A 30 14.09 13.68 -8.08
C VAL A 30 14.91 13.00 -6.99
N TRP A 31 15.37 13.76 -6.00
CA TRP A 31 16.11 13.22 -4.86
C TRP A 31 15.31 12.19 -4.07
N MET A 32 14.04 12.47 -3.77
CA MET A 32 13.17 11.51 -3.10
C MET A 32 12.96 10.26 -3.95
N MET A 33 12.73 10.39 -5.26
CA MET A 33 12.58 9.23 -6.16
C MET A 33 13.82 8.34 -6.16
N LEU A 34 15.02 8.92 -6.11
CA LEU A 34 16.27 8.17 -5.95
C LEU A 34 16.32 7.46 -4.60
N GLN A 35 16.01 8.16 -3.50
CA GLN A 35 15.97 7.55 -2.17
C GLN A 35 14.99 6.37 -2.10
N THR A 36 13.81 6.48 -2.71
CA THR A 36 12.83 5.39 -2.73
C THR A 36 13.24 4.25 -3.66
N PHE A 37 13.93 4.56 -4.77
CA PHE A 37 14.51 3.55 -5.65
C PHE A 37 15.55 2.70 -4.90
N PHE A 38 16.43 3.35 -4.13
CA PHE A 38 17.42 2.68 -3.25
C PHE A 38 16.84 2.17 -1.92
N ARG A 39 15.50 2.11 -1.78
CA ARG A 39 14.84 1.48 -0.63
C ARG A 39 15.24 2.11 0.71
N LYS A 40 15.45 3.42 0.74
CA LYS A 40 15.78 4.13 1.97
C LYS A 40 14.69 3.90 3.02
N ARG A 41 15.11 3.51 4.21
CA ARG A 41 14.25 3.31 5.38
C ARG A 41 13.82 4.66 5.92
N THR A 42 12.59 4.74 6.42
CA THR A 42 12.08 5.93 7.09
C THR A 42 11.79 5.55 8.54
N PRO A 43 12.61 6.00 9.50
CA PRO A 43 12.39 5.70 10.91
C PRO A 43 10.95 6.01 11.33
N ILE A 44 10.34 5.07 12.05
CA ILE A 44 8.97 5.18 12.57
C ILE A 44 9.01 5.32 14.08
N LYS A 45 7.99 5.98 14.64
CA LYS A 45 7.78 6.05 16.09
C LYS A 45 7.61 4.65 16.69
N ALA A 46 7.67 4.57 18.02
CA ALA A 46 7.30 3.34 18.72
C ALA A 46 5.87 2.94 18.34
N ILE A 47 5.66 1.63 18.20
CA ILE A 47 4.34 1.05 17.88
C ILE A 47 3.71 0.54 19.18
N ASP A 48 2.39 0.48 19.21
CA ASP A 48 1.64 0.00 20.36
C ASP A 48 1.96 -1.48 20.63
N PRO A 49 2.31 -1.89 21.85
CA PRO A 49 2.62 -3.28 22.18
C PRO A 49 1.50 -4.29 21.88
N VAL A 50 0.24 -3.86 21.80
CA VAL A 50 -0.90 -4.74 21.45
C VAL A 50 -0.65 -5.52 20.15
N VAL A 51 0.13 -4.96 19.23
CA VAL A 51 0.39 -5.58 17.92
C VAL A 51 1.29 -6.81 17.98
N PHE A 52 1.97 -7.04 19.11
CA PHE A 52 2.84 -8.21 19.31
C PHE A 52 2.09 -9.46 19.77
N GLN A 53 0.78 -9.35 20.04
CA GLN A 53 -0.05 -10.53 20.29
C GLN A 53 -0.22 -11.37 19.02
N LYS A 54 -0.75 -12.58 19.17
CA LYS A 54 -1.05 -13.44 18.03
C LYS A 54 -2.37 -13.00 17.40
N TRP A 55 -2.33 -12.78 16.10
CA TRP A 55 -3.50 -12.51 15.26
C TRP A 55 -3.80 -13.72 14.37
N ASP A 56 -5.04 -13.88 13.95
CA ASP A 56 -5.39 -14.88 12.93
C ASP A 56 -4.95 -14.44 11.53
N LEU A 57 -4.91 -13.11 11.34
CA LEU A 57 -4.51 -12.47 10.10
C LEU A 57 -3.97 -11.06 10.36
N ILE A 58 -2.85 -10.73 9.73
CA ILE A 58 -2.31 -9.37 9.68
C ILE A 58 -2.48 -8.80 8.28
N ILE A 59 -3.18 -7.67 8.16
CA ILE A 59 -3.28 -6.93 6.89
C ILE A 59 -2.19 -5.85 6.85
N LEU A 60 -1.21 -6.04 5.98
CA LEU A 60 -0.12 -5.07 5.81
C LEU A 60 -0.43 -4.14 4.64
N ALA A 61 -0.98 -2.96 4.95
CA ALA A 61 -1.34 -1.95 3.96
C ALA A 61 -0.23 -0.94 3.70
N GLY A 62 0.06 -0.65 2.42
CA GLY A 62 1.02 0.37 2.07
C GLY A 62 1.09 0.72 0.58
N PRO A 63 1.60 1.92 0.26
CA PRO A 63 1.79 2.32 -1.13
C PRO A 63 3.08 1.71 -1.73
N THR A 64 3.09 1.54 -3.05
CA THR A 64 4.32 1.30 -3.82
C THR A 64 5.08 2.60 -4.05
N TRP A 65 6.37 2.59 -3.72
CA TRP A 65 7.33 3.64 -4.05
C TRP A 65 8.41 3.08 -4.98
N SER A 66 8.48 3.63 -6.19
CA SER A 66 9.24 3.07 -7.31
C SER A 66 8.82 1.61 -7.58
N TYR A 67 9.52 0.64 -6.98
CA TYR A 67 9.26 -0.80 -7.11
C TYR A 67 9.10 -1.50 -5.75
N ASN A 68 9.08 -0.74 -4.65
CA ASN A 68 9.29 -1.25 -3.30
C ASN A 68 8.17 -0.85 -2.34
N PRO A 69 8.06 -1.54 -1.19
CA PRO A 69 7.31 -1.04 -0.05
C PRO A 69 7.82 0.33 0.39
N SER A 70 6.93 1.14 0.95
CA SER A 70 7.31 2.44 1.51
C SER A 70 8.40 2.33 2.60
N GLY A 71 9.21 3.38 2.73
CA GLY A 71 10.26 3.46 3.76
C GLY A 71 9.79 3.12 5.18
N PRO A 72 8.62 3.59 5.64
CA PRO A 72 8.07 3.21 6.95
C PRO A 72 7.77 1.71 7.10
N VAL A 73 7.26 1.07 6.05
CA VAL A 73 7.02 -0.39 6.04
C VAL A 73 8.33 -1.16 6.11
N LEU A 74 9.35 -0.70 5.37
CA LEU A 74 10.69 -1.30 5.46
C LEU A 74 11.28 -1.15 6.87
N SER A 75 11.11 0.00 7.51
CA SER A 75 11.56 0.22 8.89
C SER A 75 10.81 -0.65 9.90
N LEU A 76 9.50 -0.87 9.72
CA LEU A 76 8.74 -1.82 10.54
C LEU A 76 9.32 -3.23 10.43
N LEU A 77 9.54 -3.70 9.20
CA LEU A 77 10.06 -5.04 8.93
C LEU A 77 11.46 -5.24 9.53
N ASP A 78 12.34 -4.26 9.38
CA ASP A 78 13.71 -4.32 9.90
C ASP A 78 13.74 -4.28 11.44
N ARG A 79 12.91 -3.44 12.07
CA ARG A 79 12.93 -3.23 13.54
C ARG A 79 12.12 -4.27 14.31
N ASP A 80 10.88 -4.51 13.89
CA ASP A 80 9.87 -5.29 14.64
C ASP A 80 9.36 -6.51 13.86
N GLY A 81 9.75 -6.66 12.59
CA GLY A 81 9.14 -7.62 11.68
C GLY A 81 9.14 -9.06 12.19
N LYS A 82 10.24 -9.53 12.78
CA LYS A 82 10.28 -10.88 13.37
C LYS A 82 9.32 -11.03 14.55
N LYS A 83 9.17 -10.01 15.39
CA LYS A 83 8.28 -10.08 16.56
C LYS A 83 6.82 -10.10 16.12
N ILE A 84 6.49 -9.34 15.08
CA ILE A 84 5.13 -9.19 14.59
C ILE A 84 4.73 -10.36 13.70
N PHE A 85 5.60 -10.81 12.78
CA PHE A 85 5.20 -11.71 11.69
C PHE A 85 5.59 -13.18 11.87
N THR A 86 6.32 -13.56 12.93
CA THR A 86 6.66 -14.97 13.14
C THR A 86 5.41 -15.83 13.36
N ASP A 87 5.27 -16.87 12.54
CA ASP A 87 4.15 -17.79 12.48
C ASP A 87 2.79 -17.13 12.21
N GLN A 88 2.81 -15.93 11.61
CA GLN A 88 1.59 -15.18 11.28
C GLN A 88 1.21 -15.33 9.81
N ASN A 89 -0.10 -15.27 9.55
CA ASN A 89 -0.63 -15.12 8.20
C ASN A 89 -0.70 -13.64 7.84
N VAL A 90 -0.21 -13.26 6.66
CA VAL A 90 -0.14 -11.88 6.23
C VAL A 90 -0.84 -11.69 4.90
N LEU A 91 -1.78 -10.74 4.85
CA LEU A 91 -2.45 -10.28 3.64
C LEU A 91 -1.92 -8.90 3.24
N PRO A 92 -1.09 -8.80 2.19
CA PRO A 92 -0.66 -7.49 1.70
C PRO A 92 -1.80 -6.73 1.01
N PHE A 93 -1.92 -5.44 1.35
CA PHE A 93 -2.82 -4.51 0.69
C PHE A 93 -1.99 -3.40 0.04
N ILE A 94 -1.95 -3.41 -1.29
CA ILE A 94 -1.04 -2.56 -2.08
C ILE A 94 -1.83 -1.48 -2.81
N SER A 95 -1.53 -0.23 -2.51
CA SER A 95 -1.93 0.91 -3.33
C SER A 95 -0.78 1.28 -4.26
N CYS A 96 -1.03 1.39 -5.56
CA CYS A 96 0.04 1.59 -6.52
C CYS A 96 -0.39 2.45 -7.72
N ARG A 97 0.61 2.94 -8.45
CA ARG A 97 0.44 3.46 -9.81
C ARG A 97 0.82 2.40 -10.83
N GLY A 98 1.88 1.64 -10.57
CA GLY A 98 2.29 0.49 -11.38
C GLY A 98 3.20 -0.42 -10.57
N TYR A 99 3.82 -1.41 -11.25
CA TYR A 99 4.88 -2.26 -10.71
C TYR A 99 4.55 -3.00 -9.39
N TRP A 100 3.26 -3.22 -9.11
CA TRP A 100 2.83 -3.90 -7.89
C TRP A 100 3.38 -5.33 -7.78
N ARG A 101 3.64 -6.01 -8.91
CA ARG A 101 4.21 -7.37 -8.94
C ARG A 101 5.60 -7.40 -8.33
N MET A 102 6.47 -6.48 -8.73
CA MET A 102 7.83 -6.34 -8.19
C MET A 102 7.79 -5.95 -6.70
N HIS A 103 6.91 -5.01 -6.34
CA HIS A 103 6.66 -4.68 -4.94
C HIS A 103 6.28 -5.93 -4.15
N PHE A 104 5.27 -6.66 -4.60
CA PHE A 104 4.74 -7.82 -3.90
C PHE A 104 5.77 -8.93 -3.76
N TRP A 105 6.55 -9.21 -4.81
CA TRP A 105 7.63 -10.20 -4.73
C TRP A 105 8.70 -9.79 -3.70
N GLY A 106 9.11 -8.52 -3.71
CA GLY A 106 10.04 -7.99 -2.72
C GLY A 106 9.48 -8.06 -1.29
N LEU A 107 8.23 -7.64 -1.11
CA LEU A 107 7.54 -7.68 0.19
C LEU A 107 7.37 -9.11 0.70
N ARG A 108 6.94 -10.04 -0.15
CA ARG A 108 6.80 -11.46 0.18
C ARG A 108 8.12 -12.06 0.64
N SER A 109 9.23 -11.72 -0.02
CA SER A 109 10.56 -12.14 0.40
C SER A 109 10.92 -11.62 1.79
N LEU A 110 10.65 -10.33 2.07
CA LEU A 110 10.90 -9.72 3.38
C LEU A 110 10.04 -10.35 4.49
N LEU A 111 8.75 -10.56 4.24
CA LEU A 111 7.83 -11.19 5.19
C LEU A 111 8.24 -12.63 5.52
N LYS A 112 8.64 -13.41 4.51
CA LYS A 112 9.21 -14.75 4.73
C LYS A 112 10.48 -14.72 5.58
N LYS A 113 11.37 -13.74 5.35
CA LYS A 113 12.56 -13.53 6.22
C LYS A 113 12.19 -13.15 7.66
N CYS A 114 11.02 -12.57 7.88
CA CYS A 114 10.48 -12.28 9.20
C CYS A 114 9.76 -13.47 9.86
N GLY A 115 9.68 -14.63 9.19
CA GLY A 115 9.03 -15.83 9.74
C GLY A 115 7.52 -15.94 9.47
N ALA A 116 6.98 -15.17 8.52
CA ALA A 116 5.56 -15.29 8.15
C ALA A 116 5.22 -16.71 7.68
N LYS A 117 4.16 -17.29 8.28
CA LYS A 117 3.65 -18.64 7.96
C LYS A 117 3.09 -18.68 6.55
N LEU A 118 2.20 -17.75 6.24
CA LEU A 118 1.57 -17.61 4.93
C LEU A 118 1.58 -16.14 4.50
N VAL A 119 1.94 -15.90 3.24
CA VAL A 119 1.74 -14.60 2.59
C VAL A 119 0.71 -14.79 1.50
N VAL A 120 -0.50 -14.29 1.75
CA VAL A 120 -1.67 -14.41 0.88
C VAL A 120 -1.48 -13.58 -0.40
N SER A 121 -2.20 -13.95 -1.46
CA SER A 121 -2.32 -13.12 -2.66
C SER A 121 -2.73 -11.68 -2.29
N PRO A 122 -2.08 -10.65 -2.85
CA PRO A 122 -2.28 -9.28 -2.39
C PRO A 122 -3.62 -8.73 -2.90
N ILE A 123 -4.24 -7.86 -2.10
CA ILE A 123 -5.26 -6.94 -2.61
C ILE A 123 -4.51 -5.78 -3.26
N VAL A 124 -4.84 -5.43 -4.50
CA VAL A 124 -4.14 -4.38 -5.25
C VAL A 124 -5.12 -3.37 -5.80
N PHE A 125 -4.89 -2.09 -5.49
CA PHE A 125 -5.56 -0.97 -6.13
C PHE A 125 -4.55 -0.18 -6.95
N SER A 126 -4.81 -0.06 -8.25
CA SER A 126 -3.98 0.70 -9.20
C SER A 126 -4.58 2.09 -9.44
N HIS A 127 -3.75 3.09 -9.74
CA HIS A 127 -4.24 4.41 -10.11
C HIS A 127 -4.95 4.35 -11.46
N PRO A 128 -6.14 4.96 -11.61
CA PRO A 128 -7.02 4.74 -12.77
C PRO A 128 -6.51 5.36 -14.07
N THR A 129 -5.67 6.40 -13.98
CA THR A 129 -5.12 7.08 -15.17
C THR A 129 -4.10 6.21 -15.92
N PRO A 130 -4.15 6.15 -17.26
CA PRO A 130 -3.16 5.44 -18.07
C PRO A 130 -1.80 6.15 -18.10
N GLU A 131 -0.77 5.43 -18.55
CA GLU A 131 0.52 6.03 -18.88
C GLU A 131 0.43 6.84 -20.19
N PRO A 132 1.28 7.86 -20.39
CA PRO A 132 2.30 8.38 -19.47
C PRO A 132 1.75 9.39 -18.44
N TRP A 133 0.47 9.74 -18.55
CA TRP A 133 -0.16 10.81 -17.76
C TRP A 133 -0.13 10.55 -16.26
N ARG A 134 -0.24 9.28 -15.86
CA ARG A 134 -0.11 8.85 -14.47
C ARG A 134 1.27 9.20 -13.88
N THR A 135 2.34 8.94 -14.62
CA THR A 135 3.71 9.22 -14.20
C THR A 135 3.99 10.72 -14.17
N ILE A 136 3.58 11.43 -15.22
CA ILE A 136 3.74 12.89 -15.29
C ILE A 136 2.95 13.57 -14.15
N GLY A 137 1.70 13.17 -13.95
CA GLY A 137 0.82 13.74 -12.93
C GLY A 137 1.35 13.53 -11.51
N VAL A 138 1.89 12.35 -11.17
CA VAL A 138 2.48 12.14 -9.83
C VAL A 138 3.74 12.98 -9.64
N PHE A 139 4.59 13.08 -10.66
CA PHE A 139 5.80 13.90 -10.59
C PHE A 139 5.45 15.36 -10.36
N LEU A 140 4.52 15.91 -11.15
CA LEU A 140 4.02 17.26 -11.00
C LEU A 140 3.43 17.49 -9.59
N LYS A 141 2.65 16.53 -9.09
CA LYS A 141 2.07 16.62 -7.75
C LYS A 141 3.14 16.64 -6.65
N LEU A 142 4.13 15.75 -6.71
CA LEU A 142 5.24 15.70 -5.75
C LEU A 142 6.06 16.99 -5.77
N ALA A 143 6.26 17.56 -6.97
CA ALA A 143 6.94 18.84 -7.17
C ALA A 143 6.09 20.06 -6.75
N GLY A 144 4.91 19.86 -6.15
CA GLY A 144 4.07 20.93 -5.63
C GLY A 144 3.09 21.54 -6.63
N LYS A 145 3.00 21.01 -7.85
CA LYS A 145 1.99 21.43 -8.83
C LYS A 145 0.66 20.73 -8.57
N THR A 146 -0.43 21.31 -9.04
CA THR A 146 -1.79 20.74 -8.96
C THR A 146 -2.31 20.46 -10.37
N PRO A 147 -1.83 19.40 -11.04
CA PRO A 147 -2.21 19.08 -12.42
C PRO A 147 -3.71 18.85 -12.61
N GLU A 148 -4.42 18.48 -11.55
CA GLU A 148 -5.86 18.24 -11.55
C GLU A 148 -6.70 19.53 -11.38
N ALA A 149 -6.07 20.64 -10.99
CA ALA A 149 -6.75 21.90 -10.69
C ALA A 149 -6.85 22.81 -11.93
N GLY A 150 -7.88 23.67 -11.94
CA GLY A 150 -8.11 24.65 -13.01
C GLY A 150 -8.71 24.06 -14.29
N THR A 151 -8.51 24.79 -15.40
CA THR A 151 -9.07 24.54 -16.73
C THR A 151 -8.02 24.05 -17.75
N SER A 152 -6.81 23.70 -17.30
CA SER A 152 -5.75 23.20 -18.17
C SER A 152 -6.17 21.95 -18.94
N TRP A 153 -5.71 21.83 -20.19
CA TRP A 153 -5.91 20.63 -21.02
C TRP A 153 -5.43 19.36 -20.31
N PHE A 154 -4.41 19.46 -19.46
CA PHE A 154 -3.84 18.33 -18.72
C PHE A 154 -4.86 17.69 -17.78
N ARG A 155 -5.84 18.44 -17.27
CA ARG A 155 -6.92 17.89 -16.44
C ARG A 155 -7.77 16.87 -17.19
N LYS A 156 -7.91 17.00 -18.51
CA LYS A 156 -8.69 16.05 -19.33
C LYS A 156 -8.06 14.65 -19.30
N VAL A 157 -6.73 14.60 -19.23
CA VAL A 157 -5.95 13.35 -19.23
C VAL A 157 -5.52 12.92 -17.81
N TYR A 158 -5.49 13.85 -16.85
CA TYR A 158 -5.21 13.60 -15.43
C TYR A 158 -6.29 14.25 -14.54
N PRO A 159 -7.49 13.66 -14.47
CA PRO A 159 -8.64 14.31 -13.83
C PRO A 159 -8.54 14.35 -12.30
N LYS A 160 -7.77 13.44 -11.69
CA LYS A 160 -7.67 13.33 -10.23
C LYS A 160 -6.36 12.68 -9.81
N TYR A 161 -5.83 13.17 -8.69
CA TYR A 161 -4.76 12.50 -7.94
C TYR A 161 -5.33 11.42 -6.99
N GLY A 162 -4.82 10.19 -7.11
CA GLY A 162 -5.14 9.09 -6.20
C GLY A 162 -6.26 8.17 -6.72
N HIS A 163 -6.83 7.36 -5.82
CA HIS A 163 -7.86 6.39 -6.18
C HIS A 163 -9.24 7.03 -6.43
N SER A 164 -10.05 6.39 -7.27
CA SER A 164 -11.43 6.80 -7.52
C SER A 164 -12.33 6.49 -6.31
N ARG A 165 -13.52 7.13 -6.25
CA ARG A 165 -14.52 6.78 -5.22
C ARG A 165 -15.00 5.34 -5.37
N GLN A 166 -15.23 4.91 -6.62
CA GLN A 166 -15.58 3.54 -6.95
C GLN A 166 -14.57 2.52 -6.41
N GLN A 167 -13.26 2.81 -6.50
CA GLN A 167 -12.24 1.93 -5.91
C GLN A 167 -12.36 1.84 -4.38
N GLY A 168 -12.73 2.94 -3.70
CA GLY A 168 -13.01 2.93 -2.26
C GLY A 168 -14.23 2.08 -1.91
N GLU A 169 -15.31 2.18 -2.71
CA GLU A 169 -16.51 1.35 -2.56
C GLU A 169 -16.20 -0.13 -2.82
N THR A 170 -15.44 -0.44 -3.87
CA THR A 170 -14.95 -1.80 -4.15
C THR A 170 -14.13 -2.33 -2.98
N ALA A 171 -13.22 -1.53 -2.40
CA ALA A 171 -12.43 -1.95 -1.25
C ALA A 171 -13.31 -2.27 -0.03
N LEU A 172 -14.34 -1.46 0.23
CA LEU A 172 -15.30 -1.70 1.30
C LEU A 172 -16.10 -2.98 1.09
N LEU A 173 -16.62 -3.20 -0.13
CA LEU A 173 -17.39 -4.38 -0.47
C LEU A 173 -16.53 -5.65 -0.40
N LEU A 174 -15.30 -5.58 -0.91
CA LEU A 174 -14.33 -6.66 -0.85
C LEU A 174 -13.95 -6.98 0.60
N GLY A 175 -13.71 -5.97 1.43
CA GLY A 175 -13.45 -6.16 2.87
C GLY A 175 -14.62 -6.80 3.61
N ARG A 176 -15.86 -6.41 3.30
CA ARG A 176 -17.08 -7.05 3.87
C ARG A 176 -17.23 -8.50 3.43
N LYS A 177 -17.02 -8.78 2.13
CA LYS A 177 -17.06 -10.17 1.61
C LYS A 177 -15.96 -11.01 2.26
N PHE A 178 -14.74 -10.49 2.29
CA PHE A 178 -13.61 -11.15 2.90
C PHE A 178 -13.85 -11.47 4.37
N GLY A 179 -14.33 -10.51 5.17
CA GLY A 179 -14.64 -10.74 6.58
C GLY A 179 -15.65 -11.86 6.78
N ARG A 180 -16.74 -11.90 5.99
CA ARG A 180 -17.73 -12.99 6.07
C ARG A 180 -17.15 -14.34 5.70
N ASP A 181 -16.43 -14.42 4.58
CA ASP A 181 -15.79 -15.64 4.11
C ASP A 181 -14.77 -16.15 5.16
N PHE A 182 -14.00 -15.24 5.75
CA PHE A 182 -13.01 -15.55 6.79
C PHE A 182 -13.67 -16.11 8.06
N ILE A 183 -14.74 -15.48 8.55
CA ILE A 183 -15.52 -15.97 9.71
C ILE A 183 -16.15 -17.35 9.42
N SER A 184 -16.55 -17.59 8.16
CA SER A 184 -17.14 -18.88 7.76
C SER A 184 -16.15 -20.05 7.69
N GLY A 185 -14.88 -19.82 8.01
CA GLY A 185 -13.84 -20.86 8.01
C GLY A 185 -13.22 -21.14 6.64
N ARG A 186 -13.36 -20.23 5.67
CA ARG A 186 -12.69 -20.36 4.38
C ARG A 186 -11.18 -20.21 4.55
N GLU A 187 -10.42 -21.13 3.97
CA GLU A 187 -8.95 -21.13 4.04
C GLU A 187 -8.35 -19.89 3.38
N LEU A 188 -7.36 -19.29 4.04
CA LEU A 188 -6.69 -18.07 3.56
C LEU A 188 -5.99 -18.26 2.21
N ALA A 189 -5.58 -19.50 1.90
CA ALA A 189 -4.92 -19.85 0.65
C ALA A 189 -5.84 -19.76 -0.58
N ASP A 190 -7.16 -19.88 -0.38
CA ASP A 190 -8.15 -19.93 -1.46
C ASP A 190 -8.60 -18.55 -1.92
N PHE A 191 -8.23 -17.49 -1.19
CA PHE A 191 -8.58 -16.13 -1.56
C PHE A 191 -7.75 -15.66 -2.76
N GLN A 192 -8.44 -15.51 -3.89
CA GLN A 192 -7.95 -14.78 -5.04
C GLN A 192 -8.64 -13.42 -5.08
N PHE A 193 -7.85 -12.36 -4.95
CA PHE A 193 -8.34 -11.01 -5.14
C PHE A 193 -8.05 -10.61 -6.58
N GLU A 194 -9.10 -10.45 -7.38
CA GLU A 194 -8.96 -9.87 -8.71
C GLU A 194 -8.36 -8.47 -8.54
N THR A 195 -7.17 -8.27 -9.12
CA THR A 195 -6.66 -6.92 -9.29
C THR A 195 -7.51 -6.29 -10.40
N PRO A 196 -8.21 -5.17 -10.17
CA PRO A 196 -8.76 -4.40 -11.27
C PRO A 196 -7.56 -3.92 -12.11
N ILE A 197 -7.27 -4.67 -13.18
CA ILE A 197 -6.32 -4.27 -14.20
C ILE A 197 -7.02 -3.14 -14.94
N VAL A 198 -6.50 -1.92 -14.81
CA VAL A 198 -6.76 -0.92 -15.84
C VAL A 198 -5.97 -1.41 -17.03
N THR A 199 -6.65 -2.12 -17.94
CA THR A 199 -6.15 -2.38 -19.27
C THR A 199 -5.80 -1.03 -19.86
N SER A 200 -4.50 -0.82 -20.10
CA SER A 200 -4.10 0.16 -21.09
C SER A 200 -4.87 -0.19 -22.35
N ALA A 201 -5.80 0.68 -22.74
CA ALA A 201 -6.42 0.61 -24.05
C ALA A 201 -5.29 0.51 -25.09
N GLU A 202 -5.46 -0.44 -26.00
CA GLU A 202 -4.66 -0.62 -27.21
C GLU A 202 -4.55 0.68 -28.01
#